data_AF-A0A537FPW0-F1
#
_entry.id   AF-A0A537FPW0-F1
#
_cell.length_a   1.000
_cell.length_b   1.000
_cell.length_c   1.000
_cell.angle_alpha   90.00
_cell.angle_beta   90.00
_cell.angle_gamma   90.00
#
_symmetry.space_group_name_H-M   'P 1'
#
loop_
_entity.id
_entity.type
_entity.pdbx_description
1 polymer ?
#
loop_
_entity_poly.entity_id
_entity_poly.type
_entity_poly.pdbx_seq_one_letter_code
_entity_poly.pdbx_strand_id
1 'polypeptide(L)' 'AIRKSKVLAFEDLGMEAIYEFEVHDMPVTVAVDSNGISVHDTGPAAWSKKIVELKIPVTAA' A
#
# COMPACT_ATOMS: atom_id res chain seq x y z
N ALA A 1 -4.51 12.62 -10.02
CA ALA A 1 -3.33 11.74 -10.15
C ALA A 1 -3.00 11.47 -11.61
N ILE A 2 -3.78 10.65 -12.34
CA ILE A 2 -3.47 10.32 -13.74
C ILE A 2 -3.80 11.50 -14.68
N ARG A 3 -2.86 11.83 -15.57
CA ARG A 3 -2.95 12.92 -16.57
C ARG A 3 -3.02 12.39 -18.01
N LYS A 4 -2.35 11.26 -18.29
CA LYS A 4 -2.44 10.53 -19.56
C LYS A 4 -2.38 9.02 -19.32
N SER A 5 -2.96 8.24 -20.24
CA SER A 5 -2.96 6.78 -20.24
C SER A 5 -2.74 6.29 -21.67
N LYS A 6 -1.93 5.25 -21.84
CA LYS A 6 -1.69 4.58 -23.12
C LYS A 6 -1.50 3.07 -22.88
N VAL A 7 -2.16 2.23 -23.68
CA VAL A 7 -1.88 0.79 -23.72
C VAL A 7 -0.50 0.57 -24.33
N LEU A 8 0.37 -0.13 -23.63
CA LEU A 8 1.74 -0.43 -24.07
C LEU A 8 1.87 -1.84 -24.63
N ALA A 9 1.15 -2.82 -24.06
CA ALA A 9 1.18 -4.22 -24.51
C ALA A 9 -0.08 -4.98 -24.07
N PHE A 10 -0.38 -6.09 -24.77
CA PHE A 10 -1.45 -7.05 -24.46
C PHE A 10 -2.86 -6.44 -24.42
N GLU A 11 -3.20 -5.66 -25.45
CA GLU A 11 -4.50 -4.96 -25.54
C GLU A 11 -5.71 -5.91 -25.46
N ASP A 12 -5.55 -7.14 -25.92
CA ASP A 12 -6.55 -8.20 -25.87
C ASP A 12 -6.93 -8.63 -24.44
N LEU A 13 -6.08 -8.39 -23.44
CA LEU A 13 -6.38 -8.62 -22.03
C LEU A 13 -7.30 -7.55 -21.42
N GLY A 14 -7.69 -6.53 -22.20
CA GLY A 14 -8.59 -5.47 -21.75
C GLY A 14 -8.01 -4.74 -20.54
N MET A 15 -8.73 -4.76 -19.41
CA MET A 15 -8.32 -4.01 -18.19
C MET A 15 -7.02 -4.50 -17.55
N GLU A 16 -6.58 -5.73 -17.85
CA GLU A 16 -5.34 -6.31 -17.32
C GLU A 16 -4.10 -6.04 -18.21
N ALA A 17 -4.27 -5.30 -19.31
CA ALA A 17 -3.17 -4.90 -20.19
C ALA A 17 -2.10 -4.07 -19.45
N ILE A 18 -0.91 -3.94 -20.05
CA ILE A 18 0.13 -3.07 -19.50
C ILE A 18 -0.14 -1.64 -19.97
N TYR A 19 -0.25 -0.70 -19.04
CA TYR A 19 -0.48 0.71 -19.30
C TYR A 19 0.71 1.58 -18.89
N GLU A 20 1.01 2.56 -19.72
CA GLU A 20 1.83 3.71 -19.34
C GLU A 20 0.92 4.83 -18.84
N PHE A 21 1.20 5.34 -17.64
CA PHE A 21 0.48 6.47 -17.05
C PHE A 21 1.42 7.64 -16.79
N GLU A 22 1.00 8.84 -17.20
CA GLU A 22 1.59 10.10 -16.71
C GLU A 22 0.85 10.50 -15.43
N VAL A 23 1.54 10.62 -14.30
CA VAL A 23 0.94 10.92 -12.99
C VAL A 23 1.44 12.23 -12.40
N HIS A 24 0.56 12.95 -11.70
CA HIS A 24 0.84 14.20 -10.99
C HIS A 24 0.07 14.22 -9.68
N ASP A 25 0.74 14.58 -8.59
CA ASP A 25 0.19 14.56 -7.21
C ASP A 25 -0.55 13.26 -6.90
N MET A 26 0.12 12.12 -7.07
CA MET A 26 -0.43 10.82 -6.68
C MET A 26 0.04 10.51 -5.26
N PRO A 27 -0.81 10.68 -4.22
CA PRO A 27 -0.42 10.40 -2.86
C PRO A 27 -0.16 8.89 -2.69
N VAL A 28 1.01 8.56 -2.15
CA VAL A 28 1.41 7.19 -1.82
C VAL A 28 2.07 7.17 -0.45
N THR A 29 2.00 6.03 0.22
CA THR A 29 2.68 5.79 1.50
C THR A 29 3.72 4.69 1.31
N VAL A 30 4.90 4.86 1.92
CA VAL A 30 5.94 3.83 1.91
C VAL A 30 5.48 2.64 2.76
N ALA A 31 5.20 1.51 2.13
CA ALA A 31 4.85 0.27 2.81
C ALA A 31 6.08 -0.58 3.15
N VAL A 32 7.07 -0.60 2.27
CA VAL A 32 8.37 -1.26 2.46
C VAL A 32 9.47 -0.31 1.99
N ASP A 33 10.47 -0.07 2.84
CA ASP A 33 11.61 0.80 2.50
C ASP A 33 12.78 0.03 1.86
N SER A 34 13.82 0.74 1.43
CA SER A 34 15.02 0.15 0.80
C SER A 34 15.88 -0.70 1.73
N ASN A 35 15.62 -0.67 3.04
CA ASN A 35 16.30 -1.50 4.03
C ASN A 35 15.51 -2.78 4.34
N GLY A 36 14.35 -2.98 3.70
CA GLY A 36 13.48 -4.13 3.93
C GLY A 36 12.55 -3.98 5.13
N ILE A 37 12.38 -2.78 5.69
CA ILE A 37 11.45 -2.55 6.80
C ILE A 37 10.03 -2.44 6.26
N SER A 38 9.12 -3.29 6.74
CA SER A 38 7.72 -3.33 6.33
C SER A 38 6.77 -2.74 7.38
N VAL A 39 5.82 -1.93 6.95
CA VAL A 39 4.72 -1.43 7.79
C VAL A 39 3.80 -2.56 8.26
N HIS A 40 3.72 -3.65 7.50
CA HIS A 40 2.92 -4.82 7.88
C HIS A 40 3.54 -5.61 9.03
N ASP A 41 4.83 -5.40 9.33
CA ASP A 41 5.49 -5.99 10.50
C ASP A 41 5.52 -5.00 11.66
N THR A 42 5.99 -3.78 11.39
CA THR A 42 6.19 -2.74 12.40
C THR A 42 4.89 -2.17 12.94
N GLY A 43 3.86 -2.04 12.09
CA GLY A 43 2.55 -1.52 12.44
C GLY A 43 1.85 -2.36 13.51
N PRO A 44 1.61 -3.67 13.28
CA PRO A 44 1.02 -4.56 14.28
C PRO A 44 1.84 -4.61 15.58
N ALA A 45 3.17 -4.63 15.50
CA ALA A 45 4.03 -4.62 16.68
C ALA A 45 3.88 -3.33 17.51
N ALA A 46 3.82 -2.17 16.87
CA ALA A 46 3.61 -0.89 17.55
C ALA A 46 2.21 -0.80 18.18
N TRP A 47 1.17 -1.24 17.47
CA TRP A 47 -0.20 -1.23 17.98
C TRP A 47 -0.41 -2.23 19.11
N SER A 48 0.17 -3.42 19.03
CA SER A 48 0.14 -4.41 20.10
C SER A 48 0.64 -3.82 21.42
N LYS A 49 1.79 -3.11 21.39
CA LYS A 49 2.33 -2.40 22.56
C LYS A 49 1.37 -1.31 23.06
N LYS A 50 0.88 -0.45 22.16
CA LYS A 50 -0.04 0.64 22.52
C LYS A 50 -1.35 0.14 23.12
N ILE A 51 -1.91 -0.95 22.61
CA ILE A 51 -3.15 -1.56 23.12
C ILE A 51 -2.97 -1.98 24.58
N VAL A 52 -1.83 -2.60 24.91
CA VAL A 52 -1.48 -2.99 26.28
C VAL A 52 -1.33 -1.76 27.18
N GLU A 53 -0.58 -0.75 26.74
CA GLU A 53 -0.35 0.50 27.49
C GLU A 53 -1.66 1.25 27.75
N LEU A 54 -2.53 1.32 26.76
CA LEU A 54 -3.84 1.99 26.83
C LEU A 54 -4.91 1.15 27.52
N LYS A 55 -4.59 -0.07 27.97
CA LYS A 55 -5.51 -1.03 28.63
C LYS A 55 -6.79 -1.26 27.84
N ILE A 56 -6.68 -1.29 26.50
CA ILE A 56 -7.82 -1.53 25.63
C ILE A 56 -8.21 -3.01 25.77
N PRO A 57 -9.48 -3.33 26.11
CA PRO A 57 -9.93 -4.71 26.21
C PRO A 57 -9.86 -5.38 24.83
N VAL A 58 -9.16 -6.51 24.75
CA VAL A 58 -9.05 -7.31 23.53
C VAL A 58 -9.84 -8.60 23.73
N THR A 59 -10.95 -8.74 23.03
CA THR A 59 -11.67 -10.01 22.92
C THR A 59 -11.20 -10.72 21.66
N ALA A 60 -10.53 -11.85 21.80
CA ALA A 60 -10.30 -12.75 20.68
C ALA A 60 -11.64 -13.40 20.29
N ALA A 61 -11.91 -13.48 18.98
CA ALA A 61 -13.02 -14.23 18.42
C ALA A 61 -12.68 -15.73 18.33
#